data_AF-A0A7S3RB84-F1
#
_entry.id   AF-A0A7S3RB84-F1
#
_cell.length_a   1.000
_cell.length_b   1.000
_cell.length_c   1.000
_cell.angle_alpha   90.00
_cell.angle_beta   90.00
_cell.angle_gamma   90.00
#
_symmetry.space_group_name_H-M   'P 1'
#
loop_
_entity.id
_entity.type
_entity.pdbx_description
1 polymer ?
#
loop_
_entity_poly.entity_id
_entity_poly.type
_entity_poly.pdbx_seq_one_letter_code
_entity_poly.pdbx_strand_id
1 'polypeptide(L)'
;PDWAIVILLSAAPLVELRGGIPVGLWMGLPVLQVMLLCIIGNMLPIPFILIALRSPWVKKLFRPILSRAEKKTKAIGAHDRWVGIAAFVGVPLPGTGAWTGAMVAYLLGMDLREAFTSV
;
A
#
# COMPACT_ATOMS: atom_id res chain seq x y z
N PRO A 1 14.25 -19.23 1.95
CA PRO A 1 13.50 -19.67 3.14
C PRO A 1 12.06 -19.14 3.06
N ASP A 2 11.08 -19.88 3.59
CA ASP A 2 9.66 -19.63 3.30
C ASP A 2 9.17 -18.28 3.82
N TRP A 3 9.69 -17.83 4.97
CA TRP A 3 9.39 -16.51 5.53
C TRP A 3 9.80 -15.35 4.61
N ALA A 4 10.88 -15.50 3.83
CA ALA A 4 11.32 -14.46 2.90
C ALA A 4 10.38 -14.34 1.70
N ILE A 5 9.80 -15.45 1.25
CA ILE A 5 8.83 -15.47 0.16
C ILE A 5 7.56 -14.73 0.57
N VAL A 6 7.08 -14.96 1.80
CA VAL A 6 5.90 -14.27 2.37
C VAL A 6 6.14 -12.76 2.49
N ILE A 7 7.31 -12.35 2.99
CA ILE A 7 7.68 -10.92 3.07
C ILE A 7 7.71 -10.28 1.68
N LEU A 8 8.37 -10.93 0.71
CA LEU A 8 8.52 -10.37 -0.64
C LEU A 8 7.18 -10.30 -1.39
N LEU A 9 6.32 -11.31 -1.23
CA LEU A 9 4.96 -11.29 -1.77
C LEU A 9 4.12 -10.19 -1.14
N SER A 10 4.20 -10.02 0.19
CA SER A 10 3.45 -8.97 0.87
C SER A 10 3.99 -7.56 0.60
N ALA A 11 5.29 -7.45 0.30
CA ALA A 11 5.89 -6.20 -0.14
C ALA A 11 5.51 -5.85 -1.59
N ALA A 12 5.01 -6.79 -2.39
CA ALA A 12 4.72 -6.54 -3.79
C ALA A 12 3.39 -5.77 -3.99
N PRO A 13 3.34 -4.77 -4.90
CA PRO A 13 2.21 -3.85 -5.08
C PRO A 13 0.87 -4.49 -5.46
N LEU A 14 0.89 -5.67 -6.08
CA LEU A 14 -0.30 -6.34 -6.58
C LEU A 14 -0.85 -7.41 -5.64
N VAL A 15 0.04 -7.98 -4.83
CA VAL A 15 -0.24 -9.18 -4.03
C VAL A 15 -0.58 -8.75 -2.61
N GLU A 16 0.26 -7.87 -2.03
CA GLU A 16 0.12 -7.33 -0.67
C GLU A 16 -0.19 -8.43 0.38
N LEU A 17 -0.80 -8.03 1.51
CA LEU A 17 -1.33 -8.95 2.53
C LEU A 17 -2.32 -9.97 1.94
N ARG A 18 -3.06 -9.58 0.89
CA ARG A 18 -4.15 -10.39 0.31
C ARG A 18 -3.66 -11.63 -0.40
N GLY A 19 -2.44 -11.63 -0.94
CA GLY A 19 -1.80 -12.83 -1.47
C GLY A 19 -0.70 -13.38 -0.58
N GLY A 20 -0.03 -12.54 0.23
CA GLY A 20 0.95 -13.00 1.22
C GLY A 20 0.33 -13.92 2.29
N ILE A 21 -0.88 -13.59 2.77
CA ILE A 21 -1.57 -14.40 3.78
C ILE A 21 -1.98 -15.78 3.22
N PRO A 22 -2.72 -15.91 2.10
CA PRO A 22 -3.05 -17.23 1.55
C PRO A 22 -1.83 -18.08 1.24
N VAL A 23 -0.77 -17.49 0.69
CA VAL A 23 0.47 -18.24 0.37
C VAL A 23 1.18 -18.70 1.64
N GLY A 24 1.31 -17.83 2.65
CA GLY A 24 1.91 -18.21 3.93
C GLY A 24 1.14 -19.33 4.64
N LEU A 25 -0.20 -19.28 4.59
CA LEU A 25 -1.05 -20.35 5.12
C LEU A 25 -0.93 -21.64 4.31
N TRP A 26 -0.84 -21.55 2.99
CA TRP A 26 -0.64 -22.71 2.12
C TRP A 26 0.71 -23.40 2.34
N MET A 27 1.73 -22.63 2.71
CA MET A 27 3.04 -23.14 3.12
C MET A 27 3.06 -23.75 4.54
N GLY A 28 1.92 -23.77 5.25
CA GLY A 28 1.80 -24.36 6.58
C GLY A 28 2.44 -23.52 7.70
N LEU A 29 2.73 -22.25 7.45
CA LEU A 29 3.30 -21.37 8.47
C LEU A 29 2.25 -21.02 9.54
N PRO A 30 2.66 -20.84 10.81
CA PRO A 30 1.77 -20.38 11.86
C PRO A 30 1.08 -19.07 11.49
N VAL A 31 -0.24 -19.01 11.67
CA VAL A 31 -1.07 -17.84 11.32
C VAL A 31 -0.49 -16.54 11.86
N LEU A 32 -0.06 -16.54 13.13
CA LEU A 32 0.53 -15.36 13.77
C LEU A 32 1.82 -14.91 13.09
N GLN A 33 2.68 -15.85 12.67
CA GLN A 33 3.91 -15.52 11.95
C GLN A 33 3.59 -14.95 10.56
N VAL A 34 2.67 -15.57 9.83
CA VAL A 34 2.24 -15.07 8.51
C VAL A 34 1.68 -13.65 8.61
N MET A 35 0.82 -13.39 9.59
CA MET A 35 0.26 -12.06 9.81
C MET A 35 1.34 -11.02 10.08
N LEU A 36 2.27 -11.30 10.99
CA LEU A 36 3.36 -10.37 11.32
C LEU A 36 4.29 -10.13 10.13
N LEU A 37 4.69 -11.19 9.42
CA LEU A 37 5.55 -11.09 8.24
C LEU A 37 4.89 -10.30 7.11
N CYS A 38 3.59 -10.54 6.86
CA CYS A 38 2.86 -9.81 5.85
C CYS A 38 2.67 -8.34 6.22
N ILE A 39 2.34 -8.01 7.48
CA ILE A 39 2.20 -6.62 7.93
C ILE A 39 3.54 -5.89 7.78
N ILE A 40 4.63 -6.46 8.28
CA ILE A 40 5.97 -5.87 8.18
C ILE A 40 6.39 -5.72 6.71
N GLY A 41 6.20 -6.76 5.91
CA GLY A 41 6.52 -6.75 4.49
C GLY A 41 5.74 -5.69 3.72
N ASN A 42 4.47 -5.47 4.06
CA ASN A 42 3.61 -4.47 3.44
C ASN A 42 3.91 -3.04 3.90
N MET A 43 4.33 -2.85 5.16
CA MET A 43 4.73 -1.55 5.71
C MET A 43 6.09 -1.08 5.20
N LEU A 44 7.01 -2.01 4.93
CA LEU A 44 8.37 -1.71 4.49
C LEU A 44 8.43 -0.83 3.23
N PRO A 45 7.73 -1.12 2.11
CA PRO A 45 7.84 -0.35 0.87
C PRO A 45 7.18 1.04 0.93
N ILE A 46 6.23 1.28 1.84
CA ILE A 46 5.45 2.53 1.93
C ILE A 46 6.33 3.79 2.05
N PRO A 47 7.24 3.92 3.03
CA PRO A 47 8.10 5.09 3.15
C PRO A 47 8.99 5.28 1.91
N PHE A 48 9.47 4.18 1.31
CA PHE A 48 10.29 4.26 0.10
C PHE A 48 9.48 4.75 -1.10
N ILE A 49 8.24 4.30 -1.28
CA ILE A 49 7.35 4.77 -2.35
C ILE A 49 7.04 6.25 -2.17
N LEU A 50 6.69 6.68 -0.96
CA LEU A 50 6.38 8.09 -0.67
C LEU A 50 7.56 9.01 -0.95
N ILE A 51 8.78 8.59 -0.60
CA ILE A 51 10.00 9.34 -0.90
C ILE A 51 10.30 9.30 -2.41
N ALA A 52 10.22 8.12 -3.04
CA ALA A 52 10.52 7.95 -4.45
C ALA A 52 9.56 8.77 -5.34
N LEU A 53 8.28 8.84 -4.99
CA LEU A 53 7.27 9.64 -5.70
C LEU A 53 7.51 11.15 -5.63
N ARG A 54 8.34 11.65 -4.71
CA ARG A 54 8.79 13.05 -4.74
C ARG A 54 9.71 13.33 -5.94
N SER A 55 10.41 12.31 -6.46
CA SER A 55 11.25 12.44 -7.65
C SER A 55 10.40 12.50 -8.93
N PRO A 56 10.60 13.51 -9.81
CA PRO A 56 9.83 13.67 -11.04
C PRO A 56 10.02 12.50 -12.03
N TRP A 57 11.16 11.81 -11.98
CA TRP A 57 11.43 10.63 -12.80
C TRP A 57 10.53 9.45 -12.41
N VAL A 58 10.39 9.20 -11.12
CA VAL A 58 9.56 8.11 -10.59
C VAL A 58 8.09 8.42 -10.86
N LYS A 59 7.65 9.68 -10.70
CA LYS A 59 6.28 10.08 -11.08
C LYS A 59 5.95 9.74 -12.53
N LYS A 60 6.91 9.95 -13.45
CA LYS A 60 6.72 9.65 -14.86
C LYS A 60 6.59 8.15 -15.10
N LEU A 61 7.39 7.33 -14.42
CA LEU A 61 7.31 5.86 -14.48
C LEU A 61 5.98 5.34 -13.93
N PHE A 62 5.51 5.89 -12.82
CA PHE A 62 4.27 5.48 -12.15
C PHE A 62 3.03 6.21 -12.64
N ARG A 63 3.13 7.06 -13.68
CA ARG A 63 2.04 7.86 -14.25
C ARG A 63 0.73 7.09 -14.51
N PRO A 64 0.72 5.87 -15.11
CA PRO A 64 -0.53 5.13 -15.32
C PRO A 64 -1.19 4.68 -14.01
N ILE A 65 -0.41 4.39 -12.98
CA ILE A 65 -0.92 3.99 -11.66
C ILE A 65 -1.39 5.23 -10.89
N LEU A 66 -0.59 6.30 -10.94
CA LEU A 66 -0.89 7.58 -10.29
C LEU A 66 -2.18 8.19 -10.85
N SER A 67 -2.39 8.15 -12.18
CA SER A 67 -3.64 8.62 -12.79
C SER A 67 -4.86 7.78 -12.42
N ARG A 68 -4.70 6.48 -12.15
CA ARG A 68 -5.78 5.63 -11.61
C ARG A 68 -6.09 5.98 -10.17
N ALA A 69 -5.06 6.21 -9.34
CA ALA A 69 -5.21 6.66 -7.97
C ALA A 69 -5.95 8.01 -7.94
N GLU A 70 -5.50 8.99 -8.73
CA GLU A 70 -6.10 10.31 -8.85
C GLU A 70 -7.57 10.27 -9.27
N LYS A 71 -7.95 9.41 -10.23
CA LYS A 71 -9.35 9.20 -10.62
C LYS A 71 -10.20 8.67 -9.47
N LYS A 72 -9.65 7.75 -8.69
CA LYS A 72 -10.35 7.13 -7.55
C LYS A 72 -10.47 8.08 -6.36
N THR A 73 -9.58 9.06 -6.25
CA THR A 73 -9.51 9.98 -5.10
C THR A 73 -10.11 11.35 -5.41
N LYS A 74 -10.59 11.55 -6.64
CA LYS A 74 -11.20 12.81 -7.08
C LYS A 74 -12.39 13.26 -6.20
N ALA A 75 -13.03 12.33 -5.50
CA ALA A 75 -14.11 12.57 -4.57
C ALA A 75 -13.65 12.84 -3.11
N ILE A 76 -12.38 12.63 -2.79
CA ILE A 76 -11.82 12.83 -1.45
C ILE A 76 -11.42 14.29 -1.32
N GLY A 77 -12.17 15.05 -0.52
CA GLY A 77 -11.87 16.45 -0.22
C GLY A 77 -10.64 16.62 0.68
N ALA A 78 -10.00 17.78 0.61
CA ALA A 78 -8.80 18.11 1.39
C ALA A 78 -9.04 18.18 2.91
N HIS A 79 -10.30 18.27 3.36
CA HIS A 79 -10.65 18.32 4.78
C HIS A 79 -10.64 16.93 5.44
N ASP A 80 -10.94 15.88 4.67
CA ASP A 80 -11.11 14.51 5.17
C ASP A 80 -10.04 13.54 4.63
N ARG A 81 -8.82 14.03 4.36
CA ARG A 81 -7.77 13.24 3.68
C ARG A 81 -7.51 11.89 4.36
N TRP A 82 -7.38 11.89 5.68
CA TRP A 82 -7.14 10.70 6.49
C TRP A 82 -8.29 9.69 6.44
N VAL A 83 -9.52 10.16 6.67
CA VAL A 83 -10.71 9.30 6.69
C VAL A 83 -11.00 8.77 5.28
N GLY A 84 -10.85 9.62 4.26
CA GLY A 84 -11.03 9.24 2.87
C GLY A 84 -10.03 8.17 2.41
N ILE A 85 -8.75 8.25 2.83
CA ILE A 85 -7.76 7.22 2.52
C ILE A 85 -8.02 5.95 3.31
N ALA A 86 -8.25 6.05 4.61
CA ALA A 86 -8.51 4.88 5.45
C ALA A 86 -9.76 4.12 4.94
N ALA A 87 -10.81 4.84 4.54
CA ALA A 87 -11.97 4.25 3.90
C ALA A 87 -11.62 3.65 2.53
N PHE A 88 -10.86 4.35 1.69
CA PHE A 88 -10.48 3.89 0.36
C PHE A 88 -9.62 2.61 0.38
N VAL A 89 -8.66 2.52 1.30
CA VAL A 89 -7.82 1.34 1.54
C VAL A 89 -8.63 0.22 2.20
N GLY A 90 -9.52 0.59 3.13
CA GLY A 90 -10.38 -0.34 3.86
C GLY A 90 -11.43 -1.03 2.98
N VAL A 91 -11.91 -0.38 1.91
CA VAL A 91 -12.79 -1.05 0.95
C VAL A 91 -11.97 -2.06 0.13
N PRO A 92 -12.33 -3.35 0.13
CA PRO A 92 -11.57 -4.40 -0.52
C PRO A 92 -11.81 -4.43 -2.05
N LEU A 93 -11.50 -3.35 -2.75
CA LEU A 93 -11.50 -3.34 -4.21
C LEU A 93 -10.20 -3.98 -4.74
N PRO A 94 -10.23 -4.65 -5.90
CA PRO A 94 -9.02 -5.12 -6.55
C PRO A 94 -8.09 -3.94 -6.85
N GLY A 95 -6.87 -4.01 -6.33
CA GLY A 95 -5.88 -2.94 -6.44
C GLY A 95 -6.18 -1.68 -5.61
N THR A 96 -6.99 -1.77 -4.54
CA THR A 96 -6.98 -0.79 -3.44
C THR A 96 -6.34 -1.43 -2.23
N GLY A 97 -5.18 -0.91 -1.88
CA GLY A 97 -4.22 -1.55 -1.01
C GLY A 97 -3.25 -0.53 -0.45
N ALA A 98 -2.33 -0.95 0.40
CA ALA A 98 -1.43 -0.03 1.06
C ALA A 98 -0.55 0.75 0.08
N TRP A 99 -0.13 0.12 -1.02
CA TRP A 99 0.61 0.79 -2.09
C TRP A 99 -0.21 1.91 -2.74
N THR A 100 -1.47 1.64 -3.00
CA THR A 100 -2.37 2.62 -3.62
C THR A 100 -2.71 3.72 -2.62
N GLY A 101 -2.98 3.38 -1.36
CA GLY A 101 -3.18 4.32 -0.26
C GLY A 101 -2.01 5.29 -0.08
N ALA A 102 -0.78 4.79 -0.13
CA ALA A 102 0.41 5.64 -0.08
C ALA A 102 0.49 6.60 -1.29
N MET A 103 0.15 6.15 -2.50
CA MET A 103 0.06 7.01 -3.68
C MET A 103 -1.04 8.05 -3.55
N VAL A 104 -2.19 7.70 -2.99
CA VAL A 104 -3.29 8.64 -2.70
C VAL A 104 -2.84 9.69 -1.70
N ALA A 105 -2.21 9.28 -0.59
CA ALA A 105 -1.71 10.19 0.43
C ALA A 105 -0.70 11.20 -0.16
N TYR A 106 0.17 10.71 -1.05
CA TYR A 106 1.07 11.56 -1.83
C TYR A 106 0.32 12.58 -2.70
N LEU A 107 -0.73 12.16 -3.42
CA LEU A 107 -1.55 13.04 -4.26
C LEU A 107 -2.34 14.09 -3.48
N LEU A 108 -2.80 13.74 -2.27
CA LEU A 108 -3.51 14.64 -1.37
C LEU A 108 -2.58 15.59 -0.59
N GLY A 109 -1.27 15.49 -0.83
CA GLY A 109 -0.26 16.35 -0.22
C GLY A 109 -0.05 16.09 1.26
N MET A 110 -0.29 14.86 1.72
CA MET A 110 -0.06 14.48 3.11
C MET A 110 1.42 14.33 3.41
N ASP A 111 1.81 14.70 4.63
CA ASP A 111 3.15 14.46 5.12
C ASP A 111 3.40 12.97 5.37
N LEU A 112 4.67 12.54 5.35
CA LEU A 112 5.07 11.14 5.51
C LEU A 112 4.44 10.46 6.73
N ARG A 113 4.34 11.19 7.86
CA ARG A 113 3.73 10.68 9.09
C ARG A 113 2.24 10.43 8.91
N GLU A 114 1.53 11.39 8.33
CA GLU A 114 0.09 11.27 8.06
C GLU A 114 -0.19 10.15 7.06
N ALA A 115 0.57 10.10 5.97
CA ALA A 115 0.45 9.08 4.95
C ALA A 115 0.66 7.68 5.51
N PHE A 116 1.72 7.48 6.31
CA PHE A 116 2.04 6.17 6.89
C PHE A 116 0.96 5.64 7.83
N THR A 117 0.24 6.54 8.48
CA THR A 117 -0.65 6.20 9.59
C THR A 117 -2.12 6.16 9.15
N SER A 118 -2.40 6.68 7.95
CA SER A 118 -3.66 6.52 7.20
C SER A 118 -3.80 5.23 6.38
N VAL A 119 -2.72 4.46 6.23
CA VAL A 119 -2.60 3.31 5.30
C VAL A 119 -2.59 1.98 6.03
#